data_AF-F9UK35-F1
#
_entry.id   AF-F9UK35-F1
#
_cell.length_a   1.000
_cell.length_b   1.000
_cell.length_c   1.000
_cell.angle_alpha   90.00
_cell.angle_beta   90.00
_cell.angle_gamma   90.00
#
_symmetry.space_group_name_H-M   'P 1'
#
loop_
_entity.id
_entity.type
_entity.pdbx_description
1 polymer ?
#
loop_
_entity_poly.entity_id
_entity_poly.type
_entity_poly.pdbx_seq_one_letter_code
_entity_poly.pdbx_strand_id
1 'polypeptide(L)'
;MKLKSIEEFYEQSVKKIKNQIIIYGILYYTFNVIILLLTLFTGVIATIFLAGNSTQLDPNPYKTWLNESTNYIITITVVNSLTALITGILSFFVVNTKYQEKIAQLNKLKFEKIVFLNRQGHYKDLDKNIQLHIFYKRILLFLNVDRFRQEHLIELQMNSLKGE
;
A
#
# COMPACT_ATOMS: atom_id res chain seq x y z
N MET A 1 -24.76 5.02 24.11
CA MET A 1 -24.05 4.99 22.80
C MET A 1 -25.08 5.34 21.73
N LYS A 2 -25.14 6.60 21.26
CA LYS A 2 -26.16 7.02 20.28
C LYS A 2 -25.90 6.29 18.96
N LEU A 3 -26.89 5.55 18.47
CA LEU A 3 -26.90 5.03 17.10
C LEU A 3 -26.77 6.24 16.16
N LYS A 4 -25.56 6.45 15.65
CA LYS A 4 -25.31 7.36 14.54
C LYS A 4 -26.24 6.95 13.40
N SER A 5 -26.85 7.91 12.73
CA SER A 5 -27.69 7.60 11.58
C SER A 5 -26.88 6.78 10.57
N ILE A 6 -27.54 5.90 9.81
CA ILE A 6 -26.85 5.05 8.82
C ILE A 6 -26.06 5.91 7.81
N GLU A 7 -26.56 7.11 7.54
CA GLU A 7 -25.87 8.13 6.73
C GLU A 7 -24.58 8.63 7.38
N GLU A 8 -24.60 8.97 8.68
CA GLU A 8 -23.38 9.35 9.41
C GLU A 8 -22.34 8.22 9.43
N PHE A 9 -22.79 6.98 9.57
CA PHE A 9 -21.92 5.80 9.50
C PHE A 9 -21.27 5.65 8.12
N TYR A 10 -22.04 5.84 7.05
CA TYR A 10 -21.53 5.85 5.69
C TYR A 10 -20.47 6.94 5.49
N GLU A 11 -20.77 8.19 5.85
CA GLU A 11 -19.85 9.31 5.64
C GLU A 11 -18.54 9.14 6.40
N GLN A 12 -18.60 8.61 7.64
CA GLN A 12 -17.40 8.30 8.42
C GLN A 12 -16.57 7.20 7.78
N SER A 13 -17.23 6.17 7.24
CA SER A 13 -16.58 5.06 6.56
C SER A 13 -15.87 5.52 5.28
N VAL A 14 -16.54 6.36 4.48
CA VAL A 14 -15.95 6.99 3.29
C VAL A 14 -14.76 7.87 3.65
N LYS A 15 -14.89 8.72 4.69
CA LYS A 15 -13.80 9.58 5.15
C LYS A 15 -12.59 8.74 5.59
N LYS A 16 -12.81 7.67 6.34
CA LYS A 16 -11.74 6.75 6.77
C LYS A 16 -11.02 6.12 5.58
N ILE A 17 -11.75 5.63 4.58
CA ILE A 17 -11.15 5.03 3.39
C ILE A 17 -10.39 6.08 2.57
N LYS A 18 -10.94 7.28 2.38
CA LYS A 18 -10.23 8.39 1.72
C LYS A 18 -8.91 8.72 2.41
N ASN A 19 -8.90 8.80 3.73
CA ASN A 19 -7.67 9.02 4.49
C ASN A 19 -6.66 7.88 4.27
N GLN A 20 -7.11 6.62 4.25
CA GLN A 20 -6.24 5.48 3.94
C GLN A 20 -5.65 5.56 2.54
N ILE A 21 -6.45 5.92 1.53
CA ILE A 21 -5.96 6.13 0.15
C ILE A 21 -4.87 7.20 0.13
N ILE A 22 -5.06 8.32 0.83
CA ILE A 22 -4.06 9.39 0.92
C ILE A 22 -2.77 8.88 1.58
N ILE A 23 -2.88 8.17 2.70
CA ILE A 23 -1.72 7.61 3.41
C ILE A 23 -0.93 6.64 2.51
N TYR A 24 -1.61 5.69 1.86
CA TYR A 24 -0.94 4.75 0.96
C TYR A 24 -0.34 5.45 -0.26
N GLY A 25 -1.00 6.48 -0.80
CA GLY A 25 -0.45 7.30 -1.87
C GLY A 25 0.84 8.01 -1.44
N ILE A 26 0.83 8.66 -0.27
CA ILE A 26 2.02 9.32 0.29
C ILE A 26 3.15 8.32 0.50
N LEU A 27 2.87 7.16 1.13
CA LEU A 27 3.87 6.12 1.36
C LEU A 27 4.49 5.62 0.05
N TYR A 28 3.68 5.42 -0.99
CA TYR A 28 4.16 5.00 -2.29
C TYR A 28 5.17 6.01 -2.87
N TYR A 29 4.81 7.30 -2.89
CA TYR A 29 5.71 8.34 -3.39
C TYR A 29 6.97 8.48 -2.53
N THR A 30 6.83 8.46 -1.20
CA THR A 30 7.97 8.54 -0.28
C THR A 30 8.96 7.41 -0.50
N PHE A 31 8.50 6.16 -0.64
CA PHE A 31 9.39 5.03 -0.92
C PHE A 31 10.08 5.16 -2.27
N ASN A 32 9.37 5.62 -3.31
CA ASN A 32 10.00 5.84 -4.62
C ASN A 32 11.08 6.94 -4.58
N VAL A 33 10.85 8.01 -3.83
CA VAL A 33 11.86 9.07 -3.64
C VAL A 33 13.07 8.55 -2.87
N ILE A 34 12.87 7.75 -1.81
CA ILE A 34 13.97 7.13 -1.05
C ILE A 34 14.81 6.24 -1.96
N ILE A 35 14.18 5.43 -2.81
CA ILE A 35 14.89 4.57 -3.77
C ILE A 35 15.74 5.42 -4.71
N LEU A 36 15.17 6.48 -5.29
CA LEU A 36 15.89 7.37 -6.19
C LEU A 36 17.11 8.00 -5.51
N LEU A 37 16.95 8.47 -4.26
CA LEU A 37 18.05 9.05 -3.48
C LEU A 37 19.14 8.02 -3.15
N LEU A 38 18.76 6.80 -2.75
CA LEU A 38 19.73 5.72 -2.48
C LEU A 38 20.49 5.33 -3.74
N THR A 39 19.82 5.19 -4.88
CA THR A 39 20.45 4.86 -6.16
C THR A 39 21.41 5.97 -6.60
N LEU A 40 21.00 7.24 -6.49
CA LEU A 40 21.86 8.38 -6.81
C LEU A 40 23.09 8.43 -5.91
N PHE A 41 22.90 8.28 -4.59
CA PHE A 41 23.97 8.28 -3.61
C PHE A 41 25.00 7.17 -3.88
N THR A 42 24.51 5.95 -4.13
CA THR A 42 25.37 4.82 -4.50
C THR A 42 26.13 5.10 -5.81
N GLY A 43 25.47 5.68 -6.82
CA GLY A 43 26.12 6.04 -8.08
C GLY A 43 27.24 7.07 -7.91
N VAL A 44 27.01 8.11 -7.11
CA VAL A 44 28.02 9.15 -6.80
C VAL A 44 29.21 8.53 -6.05
N ILE A 45 28.96 7.76 -5.00
CA ILE A 45 30.04 7.12 -4.22
C ILE A 45 30.84 6.15 -5.08
N ALA A 46 30.18 5.30 -5.87
CA ALA A 46 30.85 4.35 -6.75
C ALA A 46 31.74 5.07 -7.77
N THR A 47 31.27 6.18 -8.33
CA THR A 47 32.04 6.99 -9.30
C THR A 47 33.28 7.61 -8.66
N ILE A 48 33.13 8.23 -7.48
CA ILE A 48 34.26 8.81 -6.73
C ILE A 48 35.27 7.73 -6.37
N PHE A 49 34.80 6.58 -5.92
CA PHE A 49 35.67 5.45 -5.58
C PHE A 49 36.48 4.94 -6.78
N LEU A 50 35.82 4.74 -7.93
CA LEU A 50 36.48 4.31 -9.16
C LEU A 50 37.51 5.34 -9.64
N ALA A 51 37.16 6.63 -9.62
CA ALA A 51 38.06 7.71 -10.02
C ALA A 51 39.31 7.79 -9.12
N GLY A 52 39.13 7.70 -7.80
CA GLY A 52 40.25 7.74 -6.85
C GLY A 52 41.13 6.49 -6.83
N ASN A 53 40.63 5.34 -7.31
CA ASN A 53 41.42 4.11 -7.49
C ASN A 53 42.10 4.01 -8.85
N SER A 54 41.89 4.96 -9.77
CA SER A 54 42.57 4.98 -11.06
C SER A 54 44.08 5.16 -10.88
N THR A 55 44.86 4.30 -11.53
CA THR A 55 46.33 4.36 -11.58
C THR A 55 46.85 5.19 -12.75
N GLN A 56 45.97 5.72 -13.59
CA GLN A 56 46.33 6.46 -14.81
C GLN A 56 46.73 7.92 -14.55
N LEU A 57 46.44 8.45 -13.36
CA LEU A 57 46.77 9.82 -12.95
C LEU A 57 47.77 9.75 -11.80
N ASP A 58 48.95 10.37 -11.95
CA ASP A 58 49.94 10.52 -10.88
C ASP A 58 50.45 11.97 -10.82
N PRO A 59 50.12 12.74 -9.76
CA PRO A 59 49.29 12.37 -8.62
C PRO A 59 47.80 12.33 -8.97
N ASN A 60 47.05 11.35 -8.43
CA ASN A 60 45.60 11.26 -8.62
C ASN A 60 44.87 12.28 -7.73
N PRO A 61 44.24 13.33 -8.30
CA PRO A 61 43.56 14.37 -7.51
C PRO A 61 42.24 13.89 -6.89
N TYR A 62 41.73 12.74 -7.32
CA TYR A 62 40.48 12.16 -6.84
C TYR A 62 40.66 11.16 -5.70
N LYS A 63 41.90 10.93 -5.25
CA LYS A 63 42.18 10.05 -4.12
C LYS A 63 41.69 10.71 -2.83
N THR A 64 40.72 10.09 -2.17
CA THR A 64 40.11 10.57 -0.93
C THR A 64 40.15 9.50 0.16
N TRP A 65 39.72 9.84 1.38
CA TRP A 65 39.58 8.90 2.50
C TRP A 65 38.67 7.70 2.17
N LEU A 66 37.74 7.86 1.22
CA LEU A 66 36.88 6.80 0.73
C LEU A 66 37.71 5.69 0.06
N ASN A 67 38.79 6.03 -0.63
CA ASN A 67 39.62 5.08 -1.37
C ASN A 67 40.55 4.25 -0.47
N GLU A 68 40.69 4.60 0.81
CA GLU A 68 41.60 3.92 1.74
C GLU A 68 41.10 2.52 2.15
N SER A 69 39.78 2.29 2.11
CA SER A 69 39.17 1.00 2.49
C SER A 69 38.16 0.52 1.45
N THR A 70 38.62 -0.30 0.52
CA THR A 70 37.79 -0.93 -0.52
C THR A 70 36.62 -1.73 0.07
N ASN A 71 36.84 -2.41 1.20
CA ASN A 71 35.80 -3.25 1.83
C ASN A 71 34.63 -2.43 2.37
N TYR A 72 34.89 -1.22 2.87
CA TYR A 72 33.86 -0.33 3.40
C TYR A 72 32.87 0.08 2.30
N ILE A 73 33.38 0.47 1.12
CA ILE A 73 32.55 0.97 0.01
C ILE A 73 31.76 -0.16 -0.66
N ILE A 74 32.35 -1.33 -0.80
CA ILE A 74 31.63 -2.50 -1.30
C ILE A 74 30.47 -2.83 -0.35
N THR A 75 30.73 -2.85 0.96
CA THR A 75 29.71 -3.17 1.97
C THR A 75 28.56 -2.16 1.96
N ILE A 76 28.84 -0.84 1.97
CA ILE A 76 27.79 0.18 1.96
C ILE A 76 26.97 0.16 0.66
N THR A 77 27.62 -0.13 -0.47
CA THR A 77 26.96 -0.26 -1.77
C THR A 77 26.01 -1.45 -1.81
N VAL A 78 26.44 -2.60 -1.28
CA VAL A 78 25.60 -3.80 -1.15
C VAL A 78 24.40 -3.52 -0.24
N VAL A 79 24.64 -2.93 0.95
CA VAL A 79 23.57 -2.60 1.88
C VAL A 79 22.55 -1.66 1.25
N ASN A 80 22.99 -0.55 0.63
CA ASN A 80 22.09 0.40 -0.02
C ASN A 80 21.31 -0.23 -1.18
N SER A 81 21.95 -1.09 -1.97
CA SER A 81 21.29 -1.79 -3.08
C SER A 81 20.21 -2.75 -2.59
N LEU A 82 20.50 -3.51 -1.52
CA LEU A 82 19.52 -4.39 -0.88
C LEU A 82 18.37 -3.60 -0.26
N THR A 83 18.66 -2.50 0.43
CA THR A 83 17.62 -1.62 1.00
C THR A 83 16.75 -1.03 -0.10
N ALA A 84 17.33 -0.55 -1.20
CA ALA A 84 16.58 -0.03 -2.34
C ALA A 84 15.70 -1.11 -2.99
N LEU A 85 16.22 -2.33 -3.15
CA LEU A 85 15.47 -3.47 -3.68
C LEU A 85 14.27 -3.83 -2.80
N ILE A 86 14.50 -4.02 -1.49
CA ILE A 86 13.42 -4.37 -0.54
C ILE A 86 12.38 -3.25 -0.51
N THR A 87 12.82 -1.99 -0.46
CA THR A 87 11.92 -0.83 -0.47
C THR A 87 11.11 -0.76 -1.76
N GLY A 88 11.71 -1.08 -2.91
CA GLY A 88 11.04 -1.17 -4.20
C GLY A 88 9.96 -2.24 -4.23
N ILE A 89 10.28 -3.44 -3.74
CA ILE A 89 9.32 -4.55 -3.64
C ILE A 89 8.15 -4.16 -2.73
N LEU A 90 8.42 -3.59 -1.54
CA LEU A 90 7.38 -3.16 -0.62
C LEU A 90 6.50 -2.06 -1.22
N SER A 91 7.09 -1.07 -1.89
CA SER A 91 6.36 0.01 -2.55
C SER A 91 5.44 -0.54 -3.65
N PHE A 92 5.96 -1.40 -4.51
CA PHE A 92 5.24 -1.88 -5.69
C PHE A 92 4.20 -2.96 -5.38
N PHE A 93 4.51 -3.91 -4.49
CA PHE A 93 3.59 -5.02 -4.22
C PHE A 93 2.72 -4.79 -3.00
N VAL A 94 3.24 -4.21 -1.93
CA VAL A 94 2.46 -4.06 -0.69
C VAL A 94 1.65 -2.77 -0.72
N VAL A 95 2.33 -1.62 -0.90
CA VAL A 95 1.67 -0.31 -0.81
C VAL A 95 0.72 -0.09 -1.98
N ASN A 96 1.15 -0.33 -3.21
CA ASN A 96 0.29 -0.14 -4.38
C ASN A 96 -0.92 -1.10 -4.37
N THR A 97 -0.75 -2.37 -4.00
CA THR A 97 -1.90 -3.30 -3.89
C THR A 97 -2.91 -2.79 -2.85
N LYS A 98 -2.45 -2.39 -1.66
CA LYS A 98 -3.32 -1.81 -0.63
C LYS A 98 -3.99 -0.52 -1.09
N TYR A 99 -3.29 0.33 -1.83
CA TYR A 99 -3.84 1.54 -2.43
C TYR A 99 -4.99 1.23 -3.40
N GLN A 100 -4.77 0.30 -4.34
CA GLN A 100 -5.79 -0.12 -5.31
C GLN A 100 -6.99 -0.78 -4.64
N GLU A 101 -6.77 -1.63 -3.63
CA GLU A 101 -7.83 -2.24 -2.83
C GLU A 101 -8.73 -1.17 -2.18
N LYS A 102 -8.14 -0.12 -1.61
CA LYS A 102 -8.90 0.97 -0.97
C LYS A 102 -9.65 1.84 -1.97
N ILE A 103 -9.09 2.10 -3.15
CA ILE A 103 -9.82 2.77 -4.24
C ILE A 103 -11.02 1.93 -4.68
N ALA A 104 -10.82 0.63 -4.90
CA ALA A 104 -11.91 -0.27 -5.29
C ALA A 104 -13.00 -0.31 -4.20
N GLN A 105 -12.61 -0.36 -2.92
CA GLN A 105 -13.54 -0.31 -1.78
C GLN A 105 -14.33 1.00 -1.75
N LEU A 106 -13.67 2.15 -1.97
CA LEU A 106 -14.34 3.45 -2.04
C LEU A 106 -15.35 3.51 -3.19
N ASN A 107 -14.97 3.02 -4.36
CA ASN A 107 -15.84 3.03 -5.54
C ASN A 107 -17.06 2.14 -5.35
N LYS A 108 -16.91 0.96 -4.73
CA LYS A 108 -18.04 0.09 -4.34
C LYS A 108 -19.00 0.82 -3.41
N LEU A 109 -18.51 1.51 -2.38
CA LEU A 109 -19.36 2.26 -1.45
C LEU A 109 -20.06 3.45 -2.12
N LYS A 110 -19.39 4.16 -3.03
CA LYS A 110 -20.01 5.25 -3.80
C LYS A 110 -21.11 4.74 -4.72
N PHE A 111 -20.81 3.67 -5.45
CA PHE A 111 -21.79 3.01 -6.32
C PHE A 111 -23.01 2.55 -5.52
N GLU A 112 -22.79 1.92 -4.37
CA GLU A 112 -23.88 1.48 -3.49
C GLU A 112 -24.78 2.63 -3.05
N LYS A 113 -24.19 3.77 -2.66
CA LYS A 113 -24.95 4.97 -2.30
C LYS A 113 -25.79 5.49 -3.46
N ILE A 114 -25.25 5.48 -4.68
CA ILE A 114 -26.00 5.91 -5.88
C ILE A 114 -27.20 4.98 -6.11
N VAL A 115 -26.99 3.66 -6.03
CA VAL A 115 -28.05 2.66 -6.21
C VAL A 115 -29.14 2.79 -5.14
N PHE A 116 -28.74 3.05 -3.89
CA PHE A 116 -29.66 3.32 -2.77
C PHE A 116 -30.50 4.58 -2.99
N LEU A 117 -29.86 5.70 -3.37
CA LEU A 117 -30.55 6.98 -3.60
C LEU A 117 -31.52 6.92 -4.78
N ASN A 118 -31.14 6.21 -5.86
CA ASN A 118 -31.97 6.06 -7.05
C ASN A 118 -33.06 4.98 -6.89
N ARG A 119 -33.14 4.29 -5.75
CA ARG A 119 -34.06 3.16 -5.50
C ARG A 119 -34.02 2.08 -6.59
N GLN A 120 -32.82 1.76 -7.06
CA GLN A 120 -32.60 0.78 -8.12
C GLN A 120 -32.14 -0.58 -7.57
N GLY A 121 -32.26 -1.61 -8.40
CA GLY A 121 -31.80 -2.97 -8.08
C GLY A 121 -32.53 -3.54 -6.86
N HIS A 122 -31.76 -3.91 -5.83
CA HIS A 122 -32.28 -4.53 -4.60
C HIS A 122 -33.10 -3.59 -3.71
N TYR A 123 -33.20 -2.30 -4.06
CA TYR A 123 -33.96 -1.30 -3.30
C TYR A 123 -35.30 -0.94 -3.93
N LYS A 124 -35.62 -1.54 -5.07
CA LYS A 124 -36.86 -1.27 -5.79
C LYS A 124 -38.05 -1.79 -4.96
N ASP A 125 -39.10 -0.99 -4.84
CA ASP A 125 -40.38 -1.34 -4.22
C ASP A 125 -40.30 -1.81 -2.74
N LEU A 126 -39.25 -1.45 -2.01
CA LEU A 126 -39.08 -1.77 -0.60
C LEU A 126 -39.55 -0.65 0.34
N ASP A 127 -40.04 -1.05 1.52
CA ASP A 127 -40.27 -0.10 2.62
C ASP A 127 -38.96 0.57 3.05
N LYS A 128 -39.06 1.84 3.46
CA LYS A 128 -37.92 2.70 3.80
C LYS A 128 -37.04 2.08 4.89
N ASN A 129 -37.64 1.43 5.88
CA ASN A 129 -36.88 0.82 7.00
C ASN A 129 -36.08 -0.40 6.54
N ILE A 130 -36.69 -1.24 5.69
CA ILE A 130 -36.03 -2.41 5.10
C ILE A 130 -34.91 -1.96 4.16
N GLN A 131 -35.15 -0.91 3.38
CA GLN A 131 -34.17 -0.31 2.48
C GLN A 131 -32.91 0.14 3.24
N LEU A 132 -33.10 0.87 4.36
CA LEU A 132 -32.02 1.32 5.23
C LEU A 132 -31.25 0.16 5.84
N HIS A 133 -31.95 -0.89 6.30
CA HIS A 133 -31.31 -2.07 6.86
C HIS A 133 -30.43 -2.80 5.83
N ILE A 134 -30.93 -3.00 4.60
CA ILE A 134 -30.16 -3.63 3.52
C ILE A 134 -28.95 -2.77 3.16
N PHE A 135 -29.10 -1.46 3.06
CA PHE A 135 -27.99 -0.53 2.80
C PHE A 135 -26.90 -0.64 3.86
N TYR A 136 -27.27 -0.60 5.14
CA TYR A 136 -26.33 -0.78 6.24
C TYR A 136 -25.59 -2.12 6.16
N LYS A 137 -26.31 -3.23 5.91
CA LYS A 137 -25.71 -4.56 5.76
C LYS A 137 -24.70 -4.61 4.62
N ARG A 138 -25.00 -4.00 3.46
CA ARG A 138 -24.08 -3.98 2.31
C ARG A 138 -22.86 -3.11 2.56
N ILE A 139 -23.01 -1.95 3.21
CA ILE A 139 -21.86 -1.14 3.65
C ILE A 139 -20.93 -1.98 4.54
N LEU A 140 -21.47 -2.68 5.55
CA LEU A 140 -20.68 -3.54 6.43
C LEU A 140 -19.95 -4.64 5.67
N LEU A 141 -20.63 -5.28 4.71
CA LEU A 141 -20.02 -6.30 3.87
C LEU A 141 -18.84 -5.72 3.08
N PHE A 142 -19.00 -4.54 2.49
CA PHE A 142 -17.91 -3.87 1.77
C PHE A 142 -16.77 -3.40 2.68
N LEU A 143 -17.04 -3.10 3.94
CA LEU A 143 -16.01 -2.72 4.92
C LEU A 143 -15.24 -3.93 5.45
N ASN A 144 -15.91 -5.07 5.61
CA ASN A 144 -15.37 -6.29 6.23
C ASN A 144 -15.02 -7.40 5.24
N VAL A 145 -14.91 -7.10 3.94
CA VAL A 145 -14.59 -8.11 2.89
C VAL A 145 -13.36 -8.96 3.26
N ASP A 146 -12.33 -8.33 3.83
CA ASP A 146 -11.10 -9.03 4.22
C ASP A 146 -11.33 -10.04 5.36
N ARG A 147 -12.20 -9.70 6.32
CA ARG A 147 -12.53 -10.57 7.46
C ARG A 147 -13.35 -11.78 7.03
N PHE A 148 -14.35 -11.57 6.18
CA PHE A 148 -15.19 -12.67 5.67
C PHE A 148 -14.43 -13.61 4.72
N ARG A 149 -13.48 -13.11 3.91
CA ARG A 149 -12.61 -13.98 3.11
C ARG A 149 -11.72 -14.87 3.97
N GLN A 150 -11.16 -14.34 5.06
CA GLN A 150 -10.34 -15.14 5.98
C GLN A 150 -11.17 -16.20 6.71
N GLU A 151 -12.32 -15.82 7.26
CA GLU A 151 -13.21 -16.76 7.97
C GLU A 151 -13.67 -17.91 7.04
N HIS A 152 -14.03 -17.60 5.79
CA HIS A 152 -14.41 -18.62 4.82
C HIS A 152 -13.26 -19.55 4.39
N LEU A 153 -12.04 -19.02 4.21
CA LEU A 153 -10.87 -19.85 3.91
C LEU A 153 -10.52 -20.80 5.07
N ILE A 154 -10.63 -20.32 6.32
CA ILE A 154 -10.43 -21.13 7.52
C ILE A 154 -11.48 -22.24 7.59
N GLU A 155 -12.75 -21.92 7.31
CA GLU A 155 -13.84 -22.90 7.29
C GLU A 155 -13.62 -24.00 6.23
N LEU A 156 -13.20 -23.63 5.02
CA LEU A 156 -12.86 -24.59 3.97
C LEU A 156 -11.70 -25.51 4.37
N GLN A 157 -10.66 -24.97 5.01
CA GLN A 157 -9.54 -25.76 5.54
C GLN A 157 -9.97 -26.72 6.66
N MET A 158 -10.84 -26.27 7.56
CA MET A 158 -11.36 -27.14 8.62
C MET A 158 -12.25 -28.26 8.09
N ASN A 159 -13.01 -28.01 7.03
CA ASN A 159 -13.85 -29.02 6.39
C ASN A 159 -13.03 -30.03 5.59
N SER A 160 -11.93 -29.63 4.96
CA SER A 160 -11.02 -30.57 4.29
C SER A 160 -10.27 -31.47 5.28
N LEU A 161 -9.95 -30.97 6.47
CA LEU A 161 -9.28 -31.76 7.53
C LEU A 161 -10.22 -32.74 8.27
N LYS A 162 -11.53 -32.55 8.16
CA LYS A 162 -12.55 -33.45 8.71
C LYS A 162 -13.04 -34.52 7.71
N GLY A 163 -12.57 -34.42 6.46
CA GLY A 163 -12.94 -35.32 5.36
C GLY A 163 -11.92 -36.43 5.07
N GLU A 164 -10.88 -36.56 5.90
CA GLU A 164 -9.99 -37.74 6.00
C GLU A 164 -10.32 -38.51 7.27
#